data_AF-A0A9E8LSX4-F1
#
_entry.id   AF-A0A9E8LSX4-F1
#
_cell.length_a   1.000
_cell.length_b   1.000
_cell.length_c   1.000
_cell.angle_alpha   90.00
_cell.angle_beta   90.00
_cell.angle_gamma   90.00
#
_symmetry.space_group_name_H-M   'P 1'
#
loop_
_entity.id
_entity.type
_entity.pdbx_description
1 polymer ?
#
loop_
_entity_poly.entity_id
_entity_poly.type
_entity_poly.pdbx_seq_one_letter_code
_entity_poly.pdbx_strand_id
1 'polypeptide(L)'
;MKPNFQICYKYRNTTDDDIELWFSKPKECRTQMNISIQSNMDPENTNEHPFLNSLWYFNLKPKEKLKVVIQYHGSLVNQYNIDELSEEEKKFFLRSTKLVPINEEIKRKAEIIIGDAQTDLEKAEKIFKHITRTYKYSTRFNARGVYNFLNKRKGDCGEFAALFCSYCRSIGIPARILYGTWTLKKFSPHSWTEIYLDGQGWIPVDPSMGRIKLYYHPLLYISTSIYYGAFSNKNRYFGNHEGKRFAFSIDPERELIPNYKDVVNIPPQALRNNINERAIAWGFESFDGNAPFLQPVYIKIHSKNIKVTNKLLFGNWKGKYLQWYDNLTYIIKTGSFTLGFVLIYFEIINEYFTQQQLISLILPLFSTPLILMGTFLSFIRKETNFLINILGINFLFYFIGLLGSYLGIN
;
A
#
# COMPACT_ATOMS: atom_id res chain seq x y z
N MET A 1 0.67 7.83 -21.84
CA MET A 1 1.68 8.60 -21.05
C MET A 1 2.94 7.76 -20.95
N LYS A 2 4.15 8.33 -20.87
CA LYS A 2 5.38 7.51 -20.74
C LYS A 2 5.49 6.91 -19.32
N PRO A 3 5.98 5.66 -19.17
CA PRO A 3 6.25 5.07 -17.86
C PRO A 3 7.18 5.94 -17.01
N ASN A 4 6.85 6.07 -15.72
CA ASN A 4 7.65 6.83 -14.74
C ASN A 4 8.19 5.95 -13.60
N PHE A 5 7.67 4.73 -13.43
CA PHE A 5 8.13 3.77 -12.43
C PHE A 5 8.51 2.43 -13.06
N GLN A 6 9.44 1.75 -12.40
CA GLN A 6 9.78 0.36 -12.68
C GLN A 6 9.80 -0.46 -11.39
N ILE A 7 9.15 -1.61 -11.41
CA ILE A 7 9.18 -2.65 -10.39
C ILE A 7 9.95 -3.85 -10.95
N CYS A 8 10.92 -4.34 -10.21
CA CYS A 8 11.65 -5.57 -10.53
C CYS A 8 11.36 -6.60 -9.46
N TYR A 9 10.47 -7.54 -9.77
CA TYR A 9 10.17 -8.72 -8.97
C TYR A 9 11.17 -9.83 -9.25
N LYS A 10 11.63 -10.49 -8.20
CA LYS A 10 12.59 -11.59 -8.24
C LYS A 10 12.17 -12.67 -7.24
N TYR A 11 12.01 -13.86 -7.75
CA TYR A 11 11.81 -15.07 -6.96
C TYR A 11 12.93 -16.05 -7.25
N ARG A 12 13.38 -16.78 -6.23
CA ARG A 12 14.31 -17.90 -6.39
C ARG A 12 13.74 -19.06 -5.61
N ASN A 13 13.56 -20.20 -6.27
CA ASN A 13 13.26 -21.42 -5.57
C ASN A 13 14.49 -21.80 -4.71
N THR A 14 14.33 -21.75 -3.39
CA THR A 14 15.36 -22.17 -2.41
C THR A 14 15.04 -23.48 -1.72
N THR A 15 13.94 -24.16 -2.10
CA THR A 15 13.62 -25.50 -1.63
C THR A 15 14.41 -26.55 -2.43
N ASP A 16 14.40 -27.76 -1.90
CA ASP A 16 14.87 -28.99 -2.54
C ASP A 16 13.85 -29.60 -3.51
N ASP A 17 12.60 -29.12 -3.47
CA ASP A 17 11.49 -29.54 -4.32
C ASP A 17 10.99 -28.37 -5.21
N ASP A 18 10.08 -28.69 -6.13
CA ASP A 18 9.37 -27.76 -6.98
C ASP A 18 8.53 -26.75 -6.18
N ILE A 19 8.31 -25.57 -6.75
CA ILE A 19 7.38 -24.56 -6.23
C ILE A 19 6.40 -24.18 -7.33
N GLU A 20 5.11 -24.39 -7.07
CA GLU A 20 4.05 -23.85 -7.90
C GLU A 20 3.82 -22.39 -7.51
N LEU A 21 3.79 -21.49 -8.49
CA LEU A 21 3.71 -20.05 -8.28
C LEU A 21 2.68 -19.44 -9.24
N TRP A 22 1.68 -18.77 -8.67
CA TRP A 22 0.70 -17.97 -9.39
C TRP A 22 1.04 -16.50 -9.24
N PHE A 23 1.38 -15.84 -10.34
CA PHE A 23 1.68 -14.42 -10.40
C PHE A 23 0.48 -13.64 -10.92
N SER A 24 0.06 -12.60 -10.20
CA SER A 24 -0.99 -11.69 -10.66
C SER A 24 -0.45 -10.76 -11.73
N LYS A 25 -0.87 -10.93 -12.99
CA LYS A 25 -0.53 -10.00 -14.07
C LYS A 25 -1.28 -8.68 -13.82
N PRO A 26 -0.58 -7.59 -13.45
CA PRO A 26 -1.24 -6.32 -13.13
C PRO A 26 -2.00 -5.78 -14.34
N LYS A 27 -3.21 -5.25 -14.07
CA LYS A 27 -4.09 -4.61 -15.06
C LYS A 27 -4.00 -3.09 -14.88
N GLU A 28 -4.28 -2.35 -15.93
CA GLU A 28 -4.40 -0.89 -15.85
C GLU A 28 -5.60 -0.50 -14.99
N CYS A 29 -5.46 0.59 -14.24
CA CYS A 29 -6.56 1.24 -13.54
C CYS A 29 -6.31 2.75 -13.51
N ARG A 30 -7.21 3.50 -12.87
CA ARG A 30 -7.19 4.97 -12.89
C ARG A 30 -5.89 5.61 -12.38
N THR A 31 -5.10 4.86 -11.61
CA THR A 31 -3.86 5.35 -10.98
C THR A 31 -2.60 4.62 -11.45
N GLN A 32 -2.71 3.62 -12.32
CA GLN A 32 -1.60 2.95 -12.99
C GLN A 32 -1.94 2.61 -14.45
N MET A 33 -1.15 3.09 -15.40
CA MET A 33 -1.41 2.93 -16.84
C MET A 33 -0.12 2.66 -17.61
N ASN A 34 -0.23 2.36 -18.90
CA ASN A 34 0.88 2.05 -19.81
C ASN A 34 1.78 0.96 -19.21
N ILE A 35 1.14 -0.11 -18.71
CA ILE A 35 1.84 -1.21 -18.05
C ILE A 35 2.54 -2.06 -19.10
N SER A 36 3.86 -2.16 -19.03
CA SER A 36 4.65 -3.14 -19.77
C SER A 36 5.26 -4.15 -18.81
N ILE A 37 5.22 -5.43 -19.18
CA ILE A 37 5.67 -6.53 -18.34
C ILE A 37 6.63 -7.39 -19.16
N GLN A 38 7.80 -7.68 -18.58
CA GLN A 38 8.80 -8.56 -19.16
C GLN A 38 9.19 -9.62 -18.12
N SER A 39 9.02 -10.89 -18.47
CA SER A 39 9.48 -12.02 -17.67
C SER A 39 10.75 -12.61 -18.30
N ASN A 40 11.61 -13.23 -17.48
CA ASN A 40 12.78 -13.97 -17.99
C ASN A 40 12.45 -15.41 -18.43
N MET A 41 11.21 -15.85 -18.20
CA MET A 41 10.68 -17.14 -18.62
C MET A 41 9.17 -17.00 -18.86
N ASP A 42 8.65 -17.81 -19.78
CA ASP A 42 7.22 -17.81 -20.10
C ASP A 42 6.43 -18.61 -19.05
N PRO A 43 5.18 -18.21 -18.76
CA PRO A 43 4.31 -18.98 -17.89
C PRO A 43 3.89 -20.30 -18.56
N GLU A 44 3.80 -21.36 -17.77
CA GLU A 44 3.29 -22.66 -18.25
C GLU A 44 1.78 -22.62 -18.52
N ASN A 45 1.05 -21.79 -17.78
CA ASN A 45 -0.37 -21.56 -18.00
C ASN A 45 -0.73 -20.09 -17.72
N THR A 46 -1.68 -19.56 -18.49
CA THR A 46 -2.29 -18.26 -18.23
C THR A 46 -3.80 -18.42 -18.10
N ASN A 47 -4.35 -17.93 -16.99
CA ASN A 47 -5.78 -17.87 -16.74
C ASN A 47 -6.26 -16.43 -16.85
N GLU A 48 -7.14 -16.16 -17.81
CA GLU A 48 -7.75 -14.85 -18.02
C GLU A 48 -9.05 -14.72 -17.22
N HIS A 49 -9.32 -13.53 -16.67
CA HIS A 49 -10.58 -13.24 -16.00
C HIS A 49 -11.18 -11.94 -16.57
N PRO A 50 -12.49 -11.88 -16.87
CA PRO A 50 -13.09 -10.73 -17.54
C PRO A 50 -12.88 -9.43 -16.73
N PHE A 51 -13.11 -9.49 -15.42
CA PHE A 51 -13.10 -8.31 -14.54
C PHE A 51 -11.86 -8.15 -13.67
N LEU A 52 -11.04 -9.19 -13.53
CA LEU A 52 -9.94 -9.26 -12.58
C LEU A 52 -8.62 -9.50 -13.32
N ASN A 53 -7.52 -9.58 -12.60
CA ASN A 53 -6.20 -9.81 -13.18
C ASN A 53 -6.07 -11.21 -13.76
N SER A 54 -5.44 -11.33 -14.93
CA SER A 54 -4.95 -12.61 -15.44
C SER A 54 -3.90 -13.19 -14.49
N LEU A 55 -3.87 -14.51 -14.35
CA LEU A 55 -2.90 -15.22 -13.53
C LEU A 55 -1.92 -15.97 -14.42
N TRP A 56 -0.63 -15.79 -14.15
CA TRP A 56 0.46 -16.54 -14.75
C TRP A 56 0.92 -17.63 -13.80
N TYR A 57 0.91 -18.87 -14.26
CA TYR A 57 1.37 -20.02 -13.51
C TYR A 57 2.77 -20.44 -13.94
N PHE A 58 3.62 -20.74 -12.95
CA PHE A 58 4.97 -21.24 -13.13
C PHE A 58 5.20 -22.43 -12.19
N ASN A 59 5.80 -23.51 -12.68
CA ASN A 59 6.36 -24.55 -11.83
C ASN A 59 7.89 -24.41 -11.78
N LEU A 60 8.40 -23.79 -10.70
CA LEU A 60 9.82 -23.48 -10.57
C LEU A 60 10.58 -24.66 -9.97
N LYS A 61 11.53 -25.23 -10.73
CA LYS A 61 12.44 -26.27 -10.25
C LYS A 61 13.41 -25.74 -9.18
N PRO A 62 14.01 -26.62 -8.35
CA PRO A 62 15.01 -26.20 -7.37
C PRO A 62 16.10 -25.31 -7.99
N LYS A 63 16.41 -24.20 -7.32
CA LYS A 63 17.39 -23.16 -7.71
C LYS A 63 16.98 -22.27 -8.89
N GLU A 64 15.87 -22.54 -9.58
CA GLU A 64 15.36 -21.67 -10.65
C GLU A 64 14.99 -20.28 -10.14
N LYS A 65 15.00 -19.31 -11.06
CA LYS A 65 14.81 -17.90 -10.76
C LYS A 65 13.79 -17.32 -11.72
N LEU A 66 12.70 -16.82 -11.16
CA LEU A 66 11.75 -15.98 -11.87
C LEU A 66 12.10 -14.51 -11.63
N LYS A 67 12.14 -13.72 -12.69
CA LYS A 67 12.36 -12.28 -12.67
C LYS A 67 11.33 -11.63 -13.59
N VAL A 68 10.47 -10.82 -12.98
CA VAL A 68 9.46 -10.04 -13.71
C VAL A 68 9.78 -8.55 -13.55
N VAL A 69 9.97 -7.86 -14.67
CA VAL A 69 10.17 -6.41 -14.73
C VAL A 69 8.88 -5.78 -15.24
N ILE A 70 8.32 -4.88 -14.44
CA ILE A 70 7.12 -4.14 -14.76
C ILE A 70 7.50 -2.66 -14.86
N GLN A 71 7.16 -2.01 -15.97
CA GLN A 71 7.20 -0.57 -16.10
C GLN A 71 5.78 -0.04 -16.24
N TYR A 72 5.49 1.09 -15.61
CA TYR A 72 4.16 1.69 -15.69
C TYR A 72 4.23 3.19 -15.41
N HIS A 73 3.15 3.87 -15.75
CA HIS A 73 2.88 5.25 -15.40
C HIS A 73 1.94 5.31 -14.19
N GLY A 74 2.47 5.67 -13.02
CA GLY A 74 1.68 5.92 -11.81
C GLY A 74 1.35 7.40 -11.66
N SER A 75 0.10 7.73 -11.32
CA SER A 75 -0.34 9.11 -11.07
C SER A 75 -1.36 9.18 -9.92
N LEU A 76 -1.65 10.41 -9.44
CA LEU A 76 -2.61 10.64 -8.35
C LEU A 76 -4.02 10.14 -8.75
N VAL A 77 -4.50 10.58 -9.92
CA VAL A 77 -5.72 10.17 -10.61
C VAL A 77 -5.57 10.63 -12.08
N ASN A 78 -5.75 9.75 -13.05
CA ASN A 78 -5.89 10.15 -14.46
C ASN A 78 -7.37 10.21 -14.85
N GLN A 79 -7.73 11.19 -15.70
CA GLN A 79 -9.07 11.37 -16.27
C GLN A 79 -9.32 10.46 -17.50
N TYR A 80 -8.77 9.24 -17.51
CA TYR A 80 -8.94 8.35 -18.66
C TYR A 80 -10.03 7.31 -18.40
N ASN A 81 -10.88 7.11 -19.42
CA ASN A 81 -12.02 6.19 -19.50
C ASN A 81 -12.91 6.10 -18.25
N ILE A 82 -14.00 6.86 -18.30
CA ILE A 82 -15.18 6.65 -17.45
C ILE A 82 -16.05 5.61 -18.16
N ASP A 83 -15.51 4.40 -18.35
CA ASP A 83 -16.28 3.33 -18.98
C ASP A 83 -17.41 2.95 -18.01
N GLU A 84 -18.64 2.87 -18.53
CA GLU A 84 -19.77 2.32 -17.80
C GLU A 84 -19.53 0.83 -17.54
N LEU A 85 -19.76 0.39 -16.30
CA LEU A 85 -19.70 -1.04 -16.00
C LEU A 85 -20.85 -1.73 -16.73
N SER A 86 -20.57 -2.87 -17.35
CA SER A 86 -21.66 -3.75 -17.78
C SER A 86 -22.45 -4.23 -16.56
N GLU A 87 -23.70 -4.64 -16.77
CA GLU A 87 -24.53 -5.18 -15.70
C GLU A 87 -23.90 -6.41 -15.04
N GLU A 88 -23.18 -7.25 -15.80
CA GLU A 88 -22.41 -8.38 -15.28
C GLU A 88 -21.25 -7.93 -14.40
N GLU A 89 -20.50 -6.91 -14.81
CA GLU A 89 -19.37 -6.37 -14.03
C GLU A 89 -19.87 -5.69 -12.75
N LYS A 90 -20.98 -4.94 -12.84
CA LYS A 90 -21.64 -4.31 -11.70
C LYS A 90 -22.09 -5.36 -10.69
N LYS A 91 -22.82 -6.40 -11.13
CA LYS A 91 -23.20 -7.54 -10.28
C LYS A 91 -22.00 -8.24 -9.67
N PHE A 92 -20.93 -8.42 -10.44
CA PHE A 92 -19.70 -9.02 -9.95
C PHE A 92 -19.10 -8.23 -8.79
N PHE A 93 -18.97 -6.90 -8.91
CA PHE A 93 -18.43 -6.07 -7.82
C PHE A 93 -19.43 -5.70 -6.72
N LEU A 94 -20.68 -6.16 -6.82
CA LEU A 94 -21.68 -6.13 -5.76
C LEU A 94 -21.77 -7.46 -4.99
N ARG A 95 -21.15 -8.53 -5.48
CA ARG A 95 -21.27 -9.86 -4.87
C ARG A 95 -20.67 -9.93 -3.47
N SER A 96 -21.28 -10.77 -2.64
CA SER A 96 -20.70 -11.19 -1.37
C SER A 96 -19.55 -12.17 -1.63
N THR A 97 -18.47 -12.04 -0.87
CA THR A 97 -17.40 -13.06 -0.81
C THR A 97 -17.15 -13.42 0.65
N LYS A 98 -16.28 -14.39 0.94
CA LYS A 98 -15.98 -14.76 2.33
C LYS A 98 -15.20 -13.66 3.05
N LEU A 99 -14.28 -12.98 2.35
CA LEU A 99 -13.49 -11.87 2.88
C LEU A 99 -14.21 -10.53 2.82
N VAL A 100 -15.18 -10.39 1.91
CA VAL A 100 -16.07 -9.22 1.79
C VAL A 100 -17.53 -9.68 1.93
N PRO A 101 -17.94 -10.13 3.13
CA PRO A 101 -19.28 -10.66 3.32
C PRO A 101 -20.33 -9.54 3.26
N ILE A 102 -21.49 -9.88 2.72
CA ILE A 102 -22.68 -9.02 2.69
C ILE A 102 -23.81 -9.81 3.31
N ASN A 103 -24.45 -9.24 4.32
CA ASN A 103 -25.65 -9.78 4.95
C ASN A 103 -26.50 -8.64 5.55
N GLU A 104 -27.68 -8.98 6.06
CA GLU A 104 -28.62 -7.99 6.65
C GLU A 104 -28.02 -7.23 7.83
N GLU A 105 -27.13 -7.82 8.62
CA GLU A 105 -26.48 -7.12 9.73
C GLU A 105 -25.54 -6.00 9.22
N ILE A 106 -24.71 -6.31 8.22
CA ILE A 106 -23.79 -5.37 7.58
C ILE A 106 -24.58 -4.26 6.86
N LYS A 107 -25.63 -4.64 6.13
CA LYS A 107 -26.53 -3.72 5.43
C LYS A 107 -27.20 -2.76 6.40
N ARG A 108 -27.83 -3.25 7.47
CA ARG A 108 -28.48 -2.42 8.50
C ARG A 108 -27.49 -1.45 9.16
N LYS A 109 -26.26 -1.90 9.46
CA LYS A 109 -25.21 -1.03 9.98
C LYS A 109 -24.84 0.06 8.97
N ALA A 110 -24.71 -0.28 7.68
CA ALA A 110 -24.45 0.70 6.62
C ALA A 110 -25.59 1.71 6.50
N GLU A 111 -26.85 1.27 6.49
CA GLU A 111 -28.05 2.12 6.45
C GLU A 111 -28.10 3.12 7.61
N ILE A 112 -27.80 2.69 8.84
CA ILE A 112 -27.69 3.58 10.00
C ILE A 112 -26.58 4.62 9.80
N ILE A 113 -25.43 4.23 9.23
CA ILE A 113 -24.29 5.13 9.00
C ILE A 113 -24.61 6.18 7.93
N ILE A 114 -25.27 5.78 6.84
CA ILE A 114 -25.58 6.70 5.74
C ILE A 114 -26.74 7.64 6.09
N GLY A 115 -27.69 7.23 6.94
CA GLY A 115 -28.83 8.04 7.32
C GLY A 115 -29.63 8.51 6.09
N ASP A 116 -29.77 9.82 5.96
CA ASP A 116 -30.52 10.52 4.90
C ASP A 116 -29.71 10.80 3.62
N ALA A 117 -28.49 10.25 3.46
CA ALA A 117 -27.68 10.48 2.26
C ALA A 117 -28.39 9.99 0.99
N GLN A 118 -28.47 10.86 -0.01
CA GLN A 118 -29.22 10.58 -1.24
C GLN A 118 -28.31 9.98 -2.32
N THR A 119 -27.11 10.52 -2.46
CA THR A 119 -26.17 10.11 -3.52
C THR A 119 -25.21 9.03 -3.04
N ASP A 120 -24.75 8.18 -3.97
CA ASP A 120 -23.76 7.13 -3.64
C ASP A 120 -22.42 7.70 -3.18
N LEU A 121 -22.06 8.88 -3.69
CA LEU A 121 -20.93 9.65 -3.21
C LEU A 121 -21.08 9.99 -1.72
N GLU A 122 -22.20 10.60 -1.33
CA GLU A 122 -22.48 10.96 0.07
C GLU A 122 -22.52 9.74 0.99
N LYS A 123 -23.16 8.66 0.54
CA LYS A 123 -23.22 7.39 1.28
C LYS A 123 -21.82 6.84 1.54
N ALA A 124 -20.99 6.73 0.50
CA ALA A 124 -19.63 6.22 0.62
C ALA A 124 -18.74 7.14 1.49
N GLU A 125 -18.89 8.47 1.38
CA GLU A 125 -18.17 9.41 2.24
C GLU A 125 -18.55 9.26 3.72
N LYS A 126 -19.84 9.11 4.02
CA LYS A 126 -20.32 8.88 5.40
C LYS A 126 -19.74 7.57 5.96
N ILE A 127 -19.72 6.49 5.17
CA ILE A 127 -19.09 5.22 5.54
C ILE A 127 -17.58 5.40 5.82
N PHE A 128 -16.86 6.07 4.92
CA PHE A 128 -15.43 6.36 5.09
C PHE A 128 -15.16 7.16 6.38
N LYS A 129 -15.93 8.23 6.62
CA LYS A 129 -15.83 9.07 7.83
C LYS A 129 -16.14 8.26 9.09
N HIS A 130 -17.12 7.36 9.04
CA HIS A 130 -17.44 6.47 10.17
C HIS A 130 -16.28 5.52 10.47
N ILE A 131 -15.77 4.79 9.47
CA ILE A 131 -14.69 3.82 9.67
C ILE A 131 -13.43 4.49 10.24
N THR A 132 -13.04 5.63 9.66
CA THR A 132 -11.85 6.40 10.08
C THR A 132 -11.97 7.02 11.47
N ARG A 133 -13.18 7.11 12.05
CA ARG A 133 -13.41 7.58 13.43
C ARG A 133 -13.51 6.43 14.42
N THR A 134 -14.19 5.35 14.04
CA THR A 134 -14.59 4.26 14.96
C THR A 134 -13.52 3.19 15.15
N TYR A 135 -12.75 2.86 14.11
CA TYR A 135 -11.82 1.71 14.12
C TYR A 135 -10.38 2.17 14.33
N LYS A 136 -9.48 1.28 14.79
CA LYS A 136 -8.07 1.59 15.05
C LYS A 136 -7.14 0.74 14.17
N TYR A 137 -6.16 1.38 13.55
CA TYR A 137 -5.11 0.69 12.82
C TYR A 137 -4.16 -0.03 13.80
N SER A 138 -4.01 -1.34 13.64
CA SER A 138 -3.10 -2.19 14.41
C SER A 138 -2.66 -3.38 13.57
N THR A 139 -1.39 -3.73 13.57
CA THR A 139 -0.88 -5.00 13.02
C THR A 139 -0.85 -6.12 14.06
N ARG A 140 -1.19 -5.80 15.33
CA ARG A 140 -1.25 -6.75 16.45
C ARG A 140 -2.71 -7.04 16.77
N PHE A 141 -3.24 -8.13 16.22
CA PHE A 141 -4.60 -8.62 16.48
C PHE A 141 -4.69 -10.12 16.12
N ASN A 142 -5.64 -10.83 16.75
CA ASN A 142 -5.60 -12.30 16.84
C ASN A 142 -6.36 -13.04 15.72
N ALA A 143 -7.24 -12.35 14.98
CA ALA A 143 -8.02 -12.95 13.90
C ALA A 143 -8.37 -11.94 12.82
N ARG A 144 -8.37 -12.36 11.55
CA ARG A 144 -8.77 -11.56 10.39
C ARG A 144 -10.22 -11.82 10.02
N GLY A 145 -10.86 -10.86 9.38
CA GLY A 145 -12.22 -10.95 8.88
C GLY A 145 -13.10 -9.79 9.31
N VAL A 146 -14.04 -9.40 8.44
CA VAL A 146 -14.95 -8.28 8.65
C VAL A 146 -15.73 -8.40 9.97
N TYR A 147 -16.22 -9.59 10.31
CA TYR A 147 -16.93 -9.81 11.58
C TYR A 147 -16.05 -9.59 12.81
N ASN A 148 -14.82 -10.11 12.80
CA ASN A 148 -13.91 -9.88 13.91
C ASN A 148 -13.52 -8.40 14.00
N PHE A 149 -13.32 -7.74 12.86
CA PHE A 149 -12.98 -6.32 12.83
C PHE A 149 -14.13 -5.44 13.34
N LEU A 150 -15.37 -5.71 12.95
CA LEU A 150 -16.60 -5.08 13.50
C LEU A 150 -16.63 -5.15 15.03
N ASN A 151 -16.29 -6.31 15.60
CA ASN A 151 -16.35 -6.56 17.03
C ASN A 151 -15.16 -5.96 17.79
N LYS A 152 -13.93 -6.21 17.34
CA LYS A 152 -12.69 -5.83 18.05
C LYS A 152 -12.23 -4.41 17.75
N ARG A 153 -12.69 -3.83 16.64
CA ARG A 153 -12.36 -2.47 16.17
C ARG A 153 -10.86 -2.21 16.00
N LYS A 154 -10.06 -3.26 15.80
CA LYS A 154 -8.61 -3.22 15.59
C LYS A 154 -8.25 -4.13 14.42
N GLY A 155 -7.54 -3.59 13.42
CA GLY A 155 -7.18 -4.31 12.20
C GLY A 155 -6.16 -3.53 11.37
N ASP A 156 -5.64 -4.16 10.32
CA ASP A 156 -4.70 -3.55 9.37
C ASP A 156 -5.40 -3.11 8.08
N CYS A 157 -4.63 -2.68 7.07
CA CYS A 157 -5.17 -2.16 5.81
C CYS A 157 -6.19 -3.12 5.16
N GLY A 158 -5.99 -4.43 5.26
CA GLY A 158 -6.90 -5.43 4.70
C GLY A 158 -8.26 -5.42 5.37
N GLU A 159 -8.30 -5.34 6.70
CA GLU A 159 -9.56 -5.30 7.46
C GLU A 159 -10.35 -4.01 7.18
N PHE A 160 -9.64 -2.88 7.07
CA PHE A 160 -10.24 -1.59 6.70
C PHE A 160 -10.83 -1.63 5.29
N ALA A 161 -10.08 -2.18 4.32
CA ALA A 161 -10.54 -2.30 2.94
C ALA A 161 -11.75 -3.23 2.84
N ALA A 162 -11.69 -4.41 3.47
CA ALA A 162 -12.75 -5.40 3.46
C ALA A 162 -14.05 -4.88 4.08
N LEU A 163 -13.98 -4.22 5.23
CA LEU A 163 -15.17 -3.65 5.89
C LEU A 163 -15.79 -2.52 5.05
N PHE A 164 -14.97 -1.64 4.49
CA PHE A 164 -15.46 -0.55 3.64
C PHE A 164 -16.14 -1.09 2.38
N CYS A 165 -15.53 -2.06 1.68
CA CYS A 165 -16.17 -2.73 0.55
C CYS A 165 -17.45 -3.44 0.95
N SER A 166 -17.48 -4.14 2.09
CA SER A 166 -18.67 -4.86 2.57
C SER A 166 -19.84 -3.91 2.80
N TYR A 167 -19.60 -2.76 3.45
CA TYR A 167 -20.63 -1.73 3.60
C TYR A 167 -21.10 -1.16 2.27
N CYS A 168 -20.19 -0.78 1.37
CA CYS A 168 -20.55 -0.21 0.07
C CYS A 168 -21.39 -1.19 -0.76
N ARG A 169 -20.94 -2.44 -0.90
CA ARG A 169 -21.66 -3.46 -1.66
C ARG A 169 -23.03 -3.77 -1.07
N SER A 170 -23.15 -3.77 0.27
CA SER A 170 -24.43 -4.04 0.96
C SER A 170 -25.53 -3.03 0.67
N ILE A 171 -25.17 -1.81 0.25
CA ILE A 171 -26.10 -0.73 -0.10
C ILE A 171 -26.12 -0.42 -1.60
N GLY A 172 -25.61 -1.33 -2.43
CA GLY A 172 -25.69 -1.21 -3.90
C GLY A 172 -24.57 -0.41 -4.57
N ILE A 173 -23.51 -0.03 -3.85
CA ILE A 173 -22.36 0.66 -4.43
C ILE A 173 -21.29 -0.36 -4.83
N PRO A 174 -20.98 -0.55 -6.13
CA PRO A 174 -19.94 -1.48 -6.56
C PRO A 174 -18.60 -1.07 -5.98
N ALA A 175 -17.90 -2.01 -5.35
CA ALA A 175 -16.64 -1.73 -4.68
C ALA A 175 -15.68 -2.90 -4.87
N ARG A 176 -14.37 -2.62 -4.95
CA ARG A 176 -13.32 -3.64 -5.09
C ARG A 176 -12.11 -3.31 -4.23
N ILE A 177 -11.41 -4.35 -3.78
CA ILE A 177 -10.16 -4.19 -3.04
C ILE A 177 -8.99 -4.22 -4.02
N LEU A 178 -8.06 -3.29 -3.89
CA LEU A 178 -6.79 -3.34 -4.59
C LEU A 178 -5.70 -3.81 -3.62
N TYR A 179 -4.96 -4.82 -4.06
CA TYR A 179 -3.88 -5.44 -3.33
C TYR A 179 -2.56 -5.10 -4.03
N GLY A 180 -1.70 -4.33 -3.36
CA GLY A 180 -0.53 -3.76 -3.97
C GLY A 180 0.59 -3.38 -3.01
N THR A 181 1.42 -2.45 -3.43
CA THR A 181 2.55 -1.95 -2.65
C THR A 181 2.76 -0.47 -2.89
N TRP A 182 3.39 0.24 -1.95
CA TRP A 182 4.07 1.49 -2.29
C TRP A 182 5.25 1.21 -3.21
N THR A 183 5.54 2.15 -4.11
CA THR A 183 6.35 1.88 -5.32
C THR A 183 7.84 2.14 -5.13
N LEU A 184 8.26 2.57 -3.95
CA LEU A 184 9.62 3.06 -3.69
C LEU A 184 10.43 2.09 -2.81
N LYS A 185 11.65 1.79 -3.27
CA LYS A 185 12.75 1.05 -2.59
C LYS A 185 12.47 -0.39 -2.16
N LYS A 186 11.47 -0.69 -1.33
CA LYS A 186 11.28 -2.01 -0.70
C LYS A 186 9.80 -2.39 -0.61
N PHE A 187 9.53 -3.69 -0.43
CA PHE A 187 8.18 -4.21 -0.18
C PHE A 187 7.53 -3.55 1.03
N SER A 188 6.46 -2.83 0.75
CA SER A 188 5.54 -2.29 1.73
C SER A 188 4.15 -2.67 1.24
N PRO A 189 3.68 -3.89 1.56
CA PRO A 189 2.37 -4.35 1.11
C PRO A 189 1.30 -3.41 1.64
N HIS A 190 0.30 -3.17 0.81
CA HIS A 190 -0.85 -2.36 1.16
C HIS A 190 -2.11 -2.89 0.50
N SER A 191 -3.24 -2.57 1.10
CA SER A 191 -4.53 -2.74 0.46
C SER A 191 -5.37 -1.51 0.67
N TRP A 192 -6.09 -1.14 -0.38
CA TRP A 192 -7.04 -0.04 -0.39
C TRP A 192 -8.23 -0.44 -1.25
N THR A 193 -9.18 0.46 -1.44
CA THR A 193 -10.42 0.16 -2.15
C THR A 193 -10.62 1.11 -3.31
N GLU A 194 -11.46 0.70 -4.26
CA GLU A 194 -12.09 1.58 -5.22
C GLU A 194 -13.60 1.37 -5.15
N ILE A 195 -14.36 2.45 -5.32
CA ILE A 195 -15.81 2.41 -5.52
C ILE A 195 -16.12 2.88 -6.94
N TYR A 196 -17.13 2.31 -7.57
CA TYR A 196 -17.61 2.82 -8.84
C TYR A 196 -18.73 3.82 -8.59
N LEU A 197 -18.62 5.02 -9.18
CA LEU A 197 -19.69 6.01 -9.22
C LEU A 197 -20.04 6.30 -10.67
N ASP A 198 -21.33 6.21 -11.00
CA ASP A 198 -21.83 6.47 -12.36
C ASP A 198 -21.40 7.87 -12.81
N GLY A 199 -20.90 7.98 -14.05
CA GLY A 199 -20.38 9.22 -14.61
C GLY A 199 -19.02 9.69 -14.05
N GLN A 200 -18.43 9.01 -13.06
CA GLN A 200 -17.09 9.32 -12.54
C GLN A 200 -16.10 8.15 -12.66
N GLY A 201 -16.59 6.92 -12.70
CA GLY A 201 -15.79 5.70 -12.82
C GLY A 201 -15.31 5.18 -11.47
N TRP A 202 -14.21 4.41 -11.49
CA TRP A 202 -13.58 3.90 -10.26
C TRP A 202 -12.85 5.01 -9.49
N ILE A 203 -13.28 5.26 -8.26
CA ILE A 203 -12.77 6.27 -7.34
C ILE A 203 -11.96 5.59 -6.23
N PRO A 204 -10.67 5.93 -6.05
CA PRO A 204 -9.85 5.31 -5.02
C PRO A 204 -10.26 5.81 -3.64
N VAL A 205 -10.43 4.88 -2.70
CA VAL A 205 -10.73 5.17 -1.30
C VAL A 205 -9.81 4.33 -0.40
N ASP A 206 -9.15 4.97 0.57
CA ASP A 206 -8.28 4.31 1.54
C ASP A 206 -8.64 4.68 2.98
N PRO A 207 -9.57 3.94 3.61
CA PRO A 207 -9.97 4.15 4.99
C PRO A 207 -8.83 3.92 5.98
N SER A 208 -7.86 3.06 5.65
CA SER A 208 -6.75 2.72 6.54
C SER A 208 -5.77 3.89 6.66
N MET A 209 -5.46 4.53 5.54
CA MET A 209 -4.65 5.74 5.50
C MET A 209 -5.42 6.94 6.04
N GLY A 210 -6.72 7.05 5.78
CA GLY A 210 -7.58 8.03 6.45
C GLY A 210 -7.59 7.90 7.98
N ARG A 211 -7.31 6.70 8.52
CA ARG A 211 -7.22 6.44 9.96
C ARG A 211 -5.82 6.58 10.55
N ILE A 212 -4.77 6.47 9.74
CA ILE A 212 -3.40 6.27 10.23
C ILE A 212 -2.99 7.33 11.27
N LYS A 213 -2.14 6.91 12.23
CA LYS A 213 -1.72 7.75 13.35
C LYS A 213 -0.97 9.02 12.95
N LEU A 214 -0.56 9.19 11.69
CA LEU A 214 0.01 10.43 11.19
C LEU A 214 -0.80 11.67 11.58
N TYR A 215 -2.14 11.57 11.64
CA TYR A 215 -3.01 12.69 12.01
C TYR A 215 -3.08 12.98 13.51
N TYR A 216 -2.72 12.01 14.34
CA TYR A 216 -2.74 12.13 15.80
C TYR A 216 -1.33 12.38 16.37
N HIS A 217 -0.31 11.88 15.68
CA HIS A 217 1.09 11.97 16.07
C HIS A 217 1.98 12.34 14.87
N PRO A 218 1.81 13.55 14.31
CA PRO A 218 2.45 13.95 13.06
C PRO A 218 3.98 13.84 13.08
N LEU A 219 4.61 14.19 14.20
CA LEU A 219 6.07 14.12 14.36
C LEU A 219 6.59 12.68 14.34
N LEU A 220 5.90 11.73 14.98
CA LEU A 220 6.30 10.32 14.98
C LEU A 220 6.22 9.67 13.59
N TYR A 221 5.39 10.21 12.71
CA TYR A 221 5.14 9.67 11.38
C TYR A 221 5.62 10.60 10.25
N ILE A 222 6.44 11.62 10.56
CA ILE A 222 6.98 12.56 9.58
C ILE A 222 7.79 11.85 8.49
N SER A 223 8.43 10.74 8.83
CA SER A 223 9.13 9.87 7.87
C SER A 223 8.20 9.39 6.75
N THR A 224 6.96 9.02 7.05
CA THR A 224 5.97 8.58 6.05
C THR A 224 5.64 9.71 5.08
N SER A 225 5.51 10.94 5.59
CA SER A 225 5.35 12.15 4.77
C SER A 225 6.56 12.39 3.86
N ILE A 226 7.77 12.25 4.40
CA ILE A 226 9.02 12.46 3.65
C ILE A 226 9.19 11.40 2.55
N TYR A 227 8.91 10.13 2.83
CA TYR A 227 9.11 9.06 1.85
C TYR A 227 8.01 9.03 0.79
N TYR A 228 6.74 9.10 1.22
CA TYR A 228 5.60 8.83 0.35
C TYR A 228 4.81 10.08 -0.05
N GLY A 229 4.98 11.22 0.62
CA GLY A 229 4.16 12.41 0.37
C GLY A 229 2.74 12.24 0.93
N ALA A 230 2.60 11.56 2.06
CA ALA A 230 1.32 11.31 2.71
C ALA A 230 0.55 12.63 2.95
N PHE A 231 -0.75 12.63 2.65
CA PHE A 231 -1.58 13.83 2.76
C PHE A 231 -1.76 14.27 4.22
N SER A 232 -1.69 15.58 4.47
CA SER A 232 -2.00 16.17 5.79
C SER A 232 -3.50 16.20 6.09
N ASN A 233 -4.36 16.22 5.07
CA ASN A 233 -5.80 16.09 5.22
C ASN A 233 -6.22 14.64 4.94
N LYS A 234 -6.68 13.94 5.97
CA LYS A 234 -7.13 12.54 5.89
C LYS A 234 -8.27 12.31 4.91
N ASN A 235 -9.13 13.30 4.71
CA ASN A 235 -10.27 13.17 3.80
C ASN A 235 -9.83 13.08 2.33
N ARG A 236 -8.59 13.47 1.99
CA ARG A 236 -8.04 13.28 0.64
C ARG A 236 -7.89 11.82 0.25
N TYR A 237 -7.84 10.90 1.22
CA TYR A 237 -7.86 9.47 0.93
C TYR A 237 -9.24 8.94 0.52
N PHE A 238 -10.25 9.80 0.46
CA PHE A 238 -11.45 9.56 -0.31
C PHE A 238 -11.31 10.31 -1.65
N GLY A 239 -11.13 9.56 -2.74
CA GLY A 239 -10.97 10.10 -4.09
C GLY A 239 -9.54 10.27 -4.58
N ASN A 240 -8.51 10.14 -3.72
CA ASN A 240 -7.11 10.20 -4.14
C ASN A 240 -6.21 9.26 -3.34
N HIS A 241 -5.04 8.96 -3.90
CA HIS A 241 -3.86 8.50 -3.16
C HIS A 241 -2.60 9.17 -3.72
N GLU A 242 -1.42 8.96 -3.13
CA GLU A 242 -0.19 9.74 -3.36
C GLU A 242 0.51 9.46 -4.72
N GLY A 243 -0.13 8.73 -5.63
CA GLY A 243 0.42 8.39 -6.95
C GLY A 243 1.66 7.48 -6.93
N LYS A 244 2.01 6.94 -5.77
CA LYS A 244 3.18 6.07 -5.53
C LYS A 244 2.78 4.71 -5.00
N ARG A 245 1.69 4.17 -5.56
CA ARG A 245 1.16 2.86 -5.25
C ARG A 245 1.02 2.07 -6.54
N PHE A 246 1.16 0.76 -6.43
CA PHE A 246 0.98 -0.15 -7.54
C PHE A 246 0.17 -1.35 -7.08
N ALA A 247 -0.99 -1.55 -7.69
CA ALA A 247 -1.87 -2.69 -7.48
C ALA A 247 -1.39 -3.87 -8.34
N PHE A 248 -1.11 -4.99 -7.67
CA PHE A 248 -0.81 -6.26 -8.32
C PHE A 248 -2.09 -7.02 -8.65
N SER A 249 -3.05 -7.05 -7.72
CA SER A 249 -4.32 -7.75 -7.89
C SER A 249 -5.52 -6.91 -7.49
N ILE A 250 -6.63 -7.19 -8.15
CA ILE A 250 -7.96 -6.67 -7.90
C ILE A 250 -8.78 -7.79 -7.28
N ASP A 251 -9.47 -7.45 -6.19
CA ASP A 251 -10.39 -8.28 -5.41
C ASP A 251 -9.73 -9.52 -4.74
N PRO A 252 -10.27 -10.01 -3.61
CA PRO A 252 -9.74 -11.19 -2.95
C PRO A 252 -10.23 -12.48 -3.62
N GLU A 253 -9.85 -13.62 -3.02
CA GLU A 253 -10.40 -14.96 -3.36
C GLU A 253 -10.23 -15.30 -4.84
N ARG A 254 -9.00 -15.18 -5.33
CA ARG A 254 -8.67 -15.50 -6.73
C ARG A 254 -8.60 -17.01 -6.93
N GLU A 255 -9.44 -17.54 -7.80
CA GLU A 255 -9.35 -18.93 -8.26
C GLU A 255 -7.99 -19.18 -8.91
N LEU A 256 -7.34 -20.27 -8.49
CA LEU A 256 -6.02 -20.64 -8.94
C LEU A 256 -6.15 -21.73 -10.02
N ILE A 257 -5.55 -21.50 -11.18
CA ILE A 257 -5.48 -22.48 -12.26
C ILE A 257 -4.01 -22.68 -12.61
N PRO A 258 -3.48 -23.92 -12.61
CA PRO A 258 -4.12 -25.17 -12.16
C PRO A 258 -4.65 -25.11 -10.73
N ASN A 259 -5.66 -25.95 -10.43
CA ASN A 259 -6.35 -25.92 -9.13
C ASN A 259 -5.39 -26.18 -7.97
N TYR A 260 -5.42 -25.30 -6.96
CA TYR A 260 -4.59 -25.46 -5.77
C TYR A 260 -5.09 -26.62 -4.93
N LYS A 261 -4.26 -27.66 -4.83
CA LYS A 261 -4.50 -28.81 -3.95
C LYS A 261 -3.69 -28.64 -2.68
N ASP A 262 -4.37 -28.49 -1.55
CA ASP A 262 -3.75 -28.32 -0.24
C ASP A 262 -2.80 -29.48 0.08
N VAL A 263 -1.66 -29.15 0.69
CA VAL A 263 -0.61 -30.12 1.01
C VAL A 263 -1.02 -30.92 2.25
N VAL A 264 -0.99 -32.26 2.13
CA VAL A 264 -1.23 -33.17 3.25
C VAL A 264 0.02 -33.24 4.12
N ASN A 265 -0.13 -33.13 5.45
CA ASN A 265 0.94 -33.10 6.46
C ASN A 265 1.81 -31.83 6.43
N ILE A 266 1.18 -30.70 6.74
CA ILE A 266 1.81 -29.38 6.80
C ILE A 266 2.88 -29.34 7.89
N PRO A 267 4.08 -28.78 7.61
CA PRO A 267 5.13 -28.64 8.62
C PRO A 267 4.66 -27.85 9.84
N PRO A 268 4.99 -28.26 11.08
CA PRO A 268 4.59 -27.54 12.29
C PRO A 268 5.07 -26.08 12.32
N GLN A 269 6.20 -25.78 11.68
CA GLN A 269 6.76 -24.44 11.55
C GLN A 269 6.10 -23.55 10.47
N ALA A 270 5.06 -24.02 9.79
CA ALA A 270 4.39 -23.24 8.77
C ALA A 270 3.77 -21.97 9.36
N LEU A 271 3.86 -20.86 8.62
CA LEU A 271 3.26 -19.60 9.03
C LEU A 271 1.73 -19.71 8.90
N ARG A 272 1.03 -19.67 10.03
CA ARG A 272 -0.44 -19.73 10.06
C ARG A 272 -1.06 -18.38 10.38
N ASN A 273 -2.11 -18.03 9.65
CA ASN A 273 -2.95 -16.88 9.96
C ASN A 273 -4.42 -17.29 10.03
N ASN A 274 -5.12 -16.81 11.06
CA ASN A 274 -6.55 -17.02 11.21
C ASN A 274 -7.31 -16.04 10.33
N ILE A 275 -8.07 -16.56 9.37
CA ILE A 275 -8.96 -15.81 8.48
C ILE A 275 -10.36 -16.39 8.64
N ASN A 276 -11.32 -15.59 9.12
CA ASN A 276 -12.69 -16.04 9.40
C ASN A 276 -12.73 -17.37 10.18
N GLU A 277 -11.99 -17.43 11.29
CA GLU A 277 -11.91 -18.60 12.19
C GLU A 277 -11.19 -19.85 11.63
N ARG A 278 -10.80 -19.85 10.35
CA ARG A 278 -9.93 -20.87 9.75
C ARG A 278 -8.46 -20.46 9.81
N ALA A 279 -7.62 -21.32 10.39
CA ALA A 279 -6.17 -21.15 10.35
C ALA A 279 -5.60 -21.65 9.02
N ILE A 280 -5.08 -20.76 8.19
CA ILE A 280 -4.47 -21.12 6.89
C ILE A 280 -2.96 -21.12 7.03
N ALA A 281 -2.31 -22.22 6.64
CA ALA A 281 -0.86 -22.30 6.49
C ALA A 281 -0.40 -21.75 5.14
N TRP A 282 0.24 -20.58 5.16
CA TRP A 282 0.74 -19.94 3.95
C TRP A 282 1.78 -20.78 3.24
N GLY A 283 1.58 -20.95 1.93
CA GLY A 283 2.42 -21.78 1.08
C GLY A 283 2.03 -23.26 1.06
N PHE A 284 1.05 -23.69 1.84
CA PHE A 284 0.62 -25.10 1.89
C PHE A 284 -0.90 -25.29 1.73
N GLU A 285 -1.68 -24.30 2.15
CA GLU A 285 -3.14 -24.31 2.07
C GLU A 285 -3.64 -23.16 1.21
N SER A 286 -4.80 -23.36 0.61
CA SER A 286 -5.62 -22.37 -0.08
C SER A 286 -6.88 -22.05 0.73
N PHE A 287 -7.59 -21.02 0.32
CA PHE A 287 -8.91 -20.70 0.84
C PHE A 287 -9.98 -21.28 -0.08
N ASP A 288 -10.21 -22.59 0.05
CA ASP A 288 -11.12 -23.40 -0.77
C ASP A 288 -10.75 -23.36 -2.26
N GLY A 289 -9.48 -23.62 -2.57
CA GLY A 289 -8.93 -23.56 -3.93
C GLY A 289 -8.52 -22.14 -4.37
N ASN A 290 -8.91 -21.11 -3.62
CA ASN A 290 -8.63 -19.72 -3.97
C ASN A 290 -7.45 -19.13 -3.18
N ALA A 291 -6.73 -18.19 -3.77
CA ALA A 291 -5.83 -17.30 -3.05
C ALA A 291 -6.65 -16.24 -2.28
N PRO A 292 -6.62 -16.19 -0.94
CA PRO A 292 -7.39 -15.22 -0.17
C PRO A 292 -6.98 -13.78 -0.49
N PHE A 293 -5.68 -13.52 -0.63
CA PHE A 293 -5.14 -12.29 -1.19
C PHE A 293 -3.84 -12.60 -1.95
N LEU A 294 -3.54 -11.81 -2.98
CA LEU A 294 -2.50 -12.13 -3.98
C LEU A 294 -1.55 -10.93 -4.19
N GLN A 295 -0.34 -10.95 -3.63
CA GLN A 295 0.63 -9.86 -3.76
C GLN A 295 2.11 -10.30 -3.74
N PRO A 296 2.86 -10.13 -4.84
CA PRO A 296 2.38 -10.22 -6.22
C PRO A 296 2.01 -11.66 -6.61
N VAL A 297 2.34 -12.63 -5.75
CA VAL A 297 2.20 -14.06 -6.00
C VAL A 297 1.41 -14.77 -4.92
N TYR A 298 0.90 -15.95 -5.25
CA TYR A 298 0.53 -17.02 -4.32
C TYR A 298 1.40 -18.22 -4.67
N ILE A 299 1.84 -18.98 -3.67
CA ILE A 299 2.73 -20.12 -3.91
C ILE A 299 2.24 -21.38 -3.22
N LYS A 300 2.68 -22.51 -3.74
CA LYS A 300 2.61 -23.81 -3.08
C LYS A 300 4.00 -24.40 -2.95
N ILE A 301 4.32 -24.79 -1.73
CA ILE A 301 5.59 -25.38 -1.33
C ILE A 301 5.34 -26.87 -1.10
N HIS A 302 6.05 -27.72 -1.82
CA HIS A 302 5.99 -29.17 -1.62
C HIS A 302 7.01 -29.67 -0.59
N SER A 303 8.10 -28.93 -0.41
CA SER A 303 9.16 -29.26 0.55
C SER A 303 8.65 -29.26 2.00
N LYS A 304 8.90 -30.37 2.70
CA LYS A 304 8.48 -30.59 4.09
C LYS A 304 9.47 -30.02 5.12
N ASN A 305 10.74 -29.92 4.76
CA ASN A 305 11.83 -29.58 5.68
C ASN A 305 12.40 -28.18 5.40
N ILE A 306 11.53 -27.17 5.33
CA ILE A 306 11.96 -25.78 5.15
C ILE A 306 11.39 -24.83 6.21
N LYS A 307 12.21 -23.85 6.58
CA LYS A 307 11.76 -22.69 7.35
C LYS A 307 11.06 -21.72 6.40
N VAL A 308 9.75 -21.56 6.59
CA VAL A 308 8.96 -20.59 5.83
C VAL A 308 9.37 -19.18 6.24
N THR A 309 9.78 -18.37 5.27
CA THR A 309 10.12 -16.96 5.47
C THR A 309 9.26 -16.08 4.58
N ASN A 310 9.07 -14.81 4.93
CA ASN A 310 8.35 -13.86 4.06
C ASN A 310 8.96 -13.77 2.67
N LYS A 311 10.29 -13.89 2.55
CA LYS A 311 10.99 -13.90 1.27
C LYS A 311 10.69 -15.16 0.44
N LEU A 312 10.47 -16.31 1.10
CA LEU A 312 10.02 -17.52 0.42
C LEU A 312 8.58 -17.35 -0.06
N LEU A 313 7.67 -16.82 0.76
CA LEU A 313 6.26 -16.68 0.39
C LEU A 313 6.00 -15.63 -0.70
N PHE A 314 6.70 -14.49 -0.63
CA PHE A 314 6.38 -13.33 -1.46
C PHE A 314 7.50 -12.95 -2.42
N GLY A 315 8.63 -13.66 -2.42
CA GLY A 315 9.82 -13.26 -3.17
C GLY A 315 10.42 -11.94 -2.68
N ASN A 316 11.16 -11.29 -3.58
CA ASN A 316 11.70 -9.95 -3.38
C ASN A 316 11.29 -9.06 -4.54
N TRP A 317 11.13 -7.77 -4.29
CA TRP A 317 11.08 -6.80 -5.37
C TRP A 317 11.75 -5.49 -5.00
N LYS A 318 12.05 -4.70 -6.03
CA LYS A 318 12.63 -3.37 -5.89
C LYS A 318 11.99 -2.42 -6.88
N GLY A 319 11.50 -1.30 -6.37
CA GLY A 319 10.95 -0.21 -7.15
C GLY A 319 11.95 0.92 -7.35
N LYS A 320 11.89 1.58 -8.50
CA LYS A 320 12.65 2.79 -8.80
C LYS A 320 11.86 3.71 -9.74
N TYR A 321 12.21 4.99 -9.73
CA TYR A 321 11.83 5.89 -10.82
C TYR A 321 12.58 5.49 -12.10
N LEU A 322 11.92 5.64 -13.24
CA LEU A 322 12.54 5.44 -14.55
C LEU A 322 13.36 6.66 -14.99
N GLN A 323 12.85 7.85 -14.70
CA GLN A 323 13.55 9.09 -15.00
C GLN A 323 14.69 9.29 -14.00
N TRP A 324 15.89 9.57 -14.52
CA TRP A 324 17.10 9.70 -13.70
C TRP A 324 16.98 10.88 -12.72
N TYR A 325 16.37 12.00 -13.15
CA TYR A 325 16.18 13.20 -12.34
C TYR A 325 15.17 12.96 -11.20
N ASP A 326 14.10 12.18 -11.44
CA ASP A 326 13.15 11.80 -10.39
C ASP A 326 13.82 10.94 -9.32
N ASN A 327 14.68 10.00 -9.74
CA ASN A 327 15.44 9.17 -8.82
C ASN A 327 16.47 10.01 -8.04
N LEU A 328 17.21 10.88 -8.72
CA LEU A 328 18.23 11.73 -8.11
C LEU A 328 17.61 12.70 -7.09
N THR A 329 16.59 13.46 -7.49
CA THR A 329 15.91 14.40 -6.60
C THR A 329 15.26 13.70 -5.41
N TYR A 330 14.72 12.49 -5.59
CA TYR A 330 14.24 11.67 -4.47
C TYR A 330 15.35 11.26 -3.50
N ILE A 331 16.51 10.82 -4.02
CA ILE A 331 17.68 10.45 -3.21
C ILE A 331 18.20 11.67 -2.44
N ILE A 332 18.41 12.81 -3.12
CA ILE A 332 18.87 14.04 -2.48
C ILE A 332 17.87 14.46 -1.40
N LYS A 333 16.57 14.55 -1.73
CA LYS A 333 15.53 14.94 -0.77
C LYS A 333 15.55 14.08 0.49
N THR A 334 15.52 12.75 0.32
CA THR A 334 15.48 11.82 1.45
C THR A 334 16.79 11.79 2.22
N GLY A 335 17.93 11.92 1.54
CA GLY A 335 19.25 12.04 2.13
C GLY A 335 19.40 13.32 2.95
N SER A 336 18.95 14.46 2.42
CA SER A 336 18.98 15.75 3.09
C SER A 336 18.16 15.74 4.38
N PHE A 337 16.92 15.22 4.37
CA PHE A 337 16.16 15.05 5.61
C PHE A 337 16.84 14.10 6.59
N THR A 338 17.31 12.94 6.12
CA THR A 338 17.93 11.93 7.01
C THR A 338 19.17 12.48 7.69
N LEU A 339 20.09 13.09 6.92
CA LEU A 339 21.30 13.68 7.46
C LEU A 339 20.99 14.91 8.34
N GLY A 340 20.08 15.77 7.90
CA GLY A 340 19.64 16.93 8.67
C GLY A 340 19.10 16.54 10.05
N PHE A 341 18.22 15.55 10.15
CA PHE A 341 17.70 15.05 11.43
C PHE A 341 18.77 14.37 12.29
N VAL A 342 19.72 13.66 11.70
CA VAL A 342 20.85 13.08 12.44
C VAL A 342 21.71 14.17 13.07
N LEU A 343 22.00 15.24 12.32
CA LEU A 343 22.77 16.37 12.85
C LEU A 343 22.01 17.12 13.96
N ILE A 344 20.69 17.33 13.80
CA ILE A 344 19.84 17.89 14.87
C ILE A 344 19.85 16.99 16.11
N TYR A 345 19.83 15.67 15.93
CA TYR A 345 19.90 14.73 17.05
C TYR A 345 21.25 14.84 17.79
N PHE A 346 22.36 14.97 17.07
CA PHE A 346 23.67 15.24 17.67
C PHE A 346 23.73 16.60 18.37
N GLU A 347 23.08 17.62 17.82
CA GLU A 347 22.96 18.94 18.43
C GLU A 347 22.21 18.86 19.77
N ILE A 348 21.08 18.16 19.81
CA ILE A 348 20.34 17.89 21.05
C ILE A 348 21.22 17.13 22.05
N ILE A 349 21.92 16.07 21.64
CA ILE A 349 22.84 15.38 22.56
C ILE A 349 23.90 16.34 23.09
N ASN A 350 24.46 17.19 22.23
CA ASN A 350 25.47 18.14 22.66
C ASN A 350 24.92 19.13 23.68
N GLU A 351 23.74 19.69 23.44
CA GLU A 351 23.09 20.65 24.34
C GLU A 351 22.88 20.08 25.75
N TYR A 352 22.43 18.82 25.85
CA TYR A 352 22.07 18.21 27.13
C TYR A 352 23.23 17.50 27.84
N PHE A 353 24.26 17.03 27.12
CA PHE A 353 25.30 16.16 27.71
C PHE A 353 26.71 16.73 27.63
N THR A 354 27.16 17.20 26.47
CA THR A 354 28.58 17.56 26.26
C THR A 354 28.86 19.06 26.32
N GLN A 355 27.85 19.89 26.05
CA GLN A 355 27.86 21.35 26.10
C GLN A 355 29.06 22.00 25.36
N GLN A 356 29.50 21.38 24.26
CA GLN A 356 30.61 21.88 23.46
C GLN A 356 30.14 23.05 22.59
N GLN A 357 30.68 24.24 22.82
CA GLN A 357 30.28 25.47 22.12
C GLN A 357 30.52 25.37 20.60
N LEU A 358 31.63 24.75 20.18
CA LEU A 358 31.95 24.57 18.77
C LEU A 358 30.89 23.72 18.04
N ILE A 359 30.37 22.69 18.69
CA ILE A 359 29.35 21.81 18.12
C ILE A 359 28.03 22.57 17.95
N SER A 360 27.62 23.35 18.95
CA SER A 360 26.43 24.21 18.89
C SER A 360 26.53 25.29 17.81
N LEU A 361 27.75 25.72 17.46
CA LEU A 361 28.01 26.69 16.40
C LEU A 361 27.96 26.01 15.02
N ILE A 362 28.61 24.86 14.87
CA ILE A 362 28.85 24.24 13.57
C ILE A 362 27.65 23.43 13.08
N LEU A 363 27.03 22.59 13.93
CA LEU A 363 25.99 21.66 13.47
C LEU A 363 24.79 22.36 12.81
N PRO A 364 24.26 23.48 13.34
CA PRO A 364 23.18 24.24 12.70
C PRO A 364 23.48 24.72 11.28
N LEU A 365 24.72 25.11 11.00
CA LEU A 365 25.17 25.57 9.68
C LEU A 365 25.09 24.46 8.62
N PHE A 366 25.13 23.19 9.03
CA PHE A 366 24.98 22.03 8.14
C PHE A 366 23.57 21.45 8.18
N SER A 367 22.98 21.30 9.36
CA SER A 367 21.66 20.68 9.52
C SER A 367 20.56 21.51 8.85
N THR A 368 20.62 22.83 8.97
CA THR A 368 19.58 23.73 8.48
C THR A 368 19.48 23.78 6.95
N PRO A 369 20.56 23.98 6.19
CA PRO A 369 20.51 23.90 4.72
C PRO A 369 20.03 22.54 4.22
N LEU A 370 20.32 21.45 4.93
CA LEU A 370 19.84 20.12 4.57
C LEU A 370 18.32 20.00 4.76
N ILE A 371 17.76 20.49 5.88
CA ILE A 371 16.30 20.51 6.07
C ILE A 371 15.61 21.39 5.02
N LEU A 372 16.19 22.55 4.70
CA LEU A 372 15.68 23.44 3.66
C LEU A 372 15.73 22.80 2.27
N MET A 373 16.84 22.14 1.92
CA MET A 373 16.97 21.39 0.66
C MET A 373 15.93 20.27 0.55
N GLY A 374 15.74 19.49 1.62
CA GLY A 374 14.71 18.45 1.67
C GLY A 374 13.30 19.02 1.49
N THR A 375 13.01 20.17 2.11
CA THR A 375 11.72 20.85 1.98
C THR A 375 11.50 21.37 0.56
N PHE A 376 12.50 22.05 0.00
CA PHE A 376 12.46 22.58 -1.37
C PHE A 376 12.23 21.48 -2.41
N LEU A 377 12.97 20.36 -2.30
CA LEU A 377 12.78 19.22 -3.19
C LEU A 377 11.42 18.54 -2.98
N SER A 378 10.87 18.54 -1.76
CA SER A 378 9.50 18.08 -1.53
C SER A 378 8.49 18.94 -2.31
N PHE A 379 8.71 20.26 -2.36
CA PHE A 379 7.83 21.19 -3.07
C PHE A 379 7.86 20.97 -4.57
N ILE A 380 9.06 20.92 -5.17
CA ILE A 380 9.25 20.65 -6.61
C ILE A 380 8.56 19.34 -7.01
N ARG A 381 8.69 18.31 -6.16
CA ARG A 381 8.15 16.98 -6.43
C ARG A 381 6.65 16.85 -6.14
N LYS A 382 5.99 17.92 -5.67
CA LYS A 382 4.57 17.90 -5.23
C LYS A 382 4.30 16.88 -4.13
N GLU A 383 5.27 16.71 -3.25
CA GLU A 383 5.26 15.78 -2.10
C GLU A 383 5.16 16.51 -0.77
N THR A 384 5.00 17.84 -0.80
CA THR A 384 4.79 18.66 0.40
C THR A 384 3.46 18.38 1.05
N ASN A 385 3.45 18.55 2.36
CA ASN A 385 2.25 18.65 3.15
C ASN A 385 2.44 19.73 4.22
N PHE A 386 1.38 19.98 4.99
CA PHE A 386 1.38 21.01 6.02
C PHE A 386 2.57 20.89 6.99
N LEU A 387 2.96 19.67 7.38
CA LEU A 387 4.07 19.43 8.31
C LEU A 387 5.42 19.79 7.70
N ILE A 388 5.65 19.37 6.45
CA ILE A 388 6.89 19.70 5.73
C ILE A 388 6.99 21.21 5.51
N ASN A 389 5.87 21.87 5.17
CA ASN A 389 5.85 23.32 4.96
C ASN A 389 6.17 24.09 6.25
N ILE A 390 5.56 23.70 7.38
CA ILE A 390 5.87 24.30 8.69
C ILE A 390 7.33 24.08 9.05
N LEU A 391 7.85 22.86 8.87
CA LEU A 391 9.25 22.56 9.13
C LEU A 391 10.16 23.46 8.30
N GLY A 392 9.90 23.58 6.99
CA GLY A 392 10.65 24.44 6.09
C GLY A 392 10.64 25.90 6.50
N ILE A 393 9.48 26.45 6.85
CA ILE A 393 9.34 27.85 7.29
C ILE A 393 10.12 28.11 8.58
N ASN A 394 9.99 27.23 9.59
CA ASN A 394 10.72 27.39 10.85
C ASN A 394 12.23 27.35 10.65
N PHE A 395 12.73 26.39 9.86
CA PHE A 395 14.16 26.29 9.57
C PHE A 395 14.66 27.44 8.69
N LEU A 396 13.80 28.06 7.87
CA LEU A 396 14.17 29.24 7.09
C LEU A 396 14.39 30.45 8.00
N PHE A 397 13.45 30.73 8.91
CA PHE A 397 13.61 31.82 9.89
C PHE A 397 14.79 31.58 10.82
N TYR A 398 14.97 30.34 11.28
CA TYR A 398 16.12 29.95 12.08
C TYR A 398 17.44 30.21 11.33
N PHE A 399 17.51 29.85 10.04
CA PHE A 399 18.70 30.10 9.23
C PHE A 399 19.01 31.59 9.05
N ILE A 400 17.98 32.41 8.83
CA ILE A 400 18.14 33.86 8.69
C ILE A 400 18.67 34.47 9.99
N GLY A 401 18.10 34.10 11.14
CA GLY A 401 18.57 34.56 12.45
C GLY A 401 20.00 34.11 12.74
N LEU A 402 20.32 32.86 12.39
CA LEU A 402 21.67 32.31 12.51
C LEU A 402 22.66 33.15 11.71
N LEU A 403 22.40 33.39 10.42
CA LEU A 403 23.24 34.24 9.57
C LEU A 403 23.35 35.68 10.10
N GLY A 404 22.26 36.28 10.58
CA GLY A 404 22.27 37.61 11.19
C GLY A 404 23.22 37.70 12.38
N SER A 405 23.20 36.69 13.27
CA SER A 405 24.11 36.62 14.41
C SER A 405 25.59 36.49 14.02
N TYR A 406 25.91 35.76 12.95
CA TYR A 406 27.28 35.65 12.44
C TYR A 406 27.77 36.93 11.75
N LEU A 407 26.85 37.64 11.10
CA LEU A 407 27.17 38.87 10.37
C LEU A 407 27.10 40.13 11.25
N GLY A 408 26.75 39.99 12.53
CA GLY A 408 26.62 41.13 13.46
C GLY A 408 25.44 42.06 13.14
N ILE A 409 24.43 41.55 12.43
CA ILE A 409 23.22 42.29 12.05
C ILE A 409 22.17 41.98 13.13
N ASN A 410 22.04 42.88 14.12
CA ASN A 410 21.00 42.81 15.15
C ASN A 410 19.66 43.37 14.65
#